data_AF-A0A8J5HMW5-F1
#
_entry.id   AF-A0A8J5HMW5-F1
#
_cell.length_a   1.000
_cell.length_b   1.000
_cell.length_c   1.000
_cell.angle_alpha   90.00
_cell.angle_beta   90.00
_cell.angle_gamma   90.00
#
_symmetry.space_group_name_H-M   'P 1'
#
loop_
_entity.id
_entity.type
_entity.pdbx_description
1 polymer ?
#
loop_
_entity_poly.entity_id
_entity_poly.type
_entity_poly.pdbx_seq_one_letter_code
_entity_poly.pdbx_strand_id
1 'polypeptide(L)'
;MKEREAKKESFRKYLESSGVLDALTKVLVALYEENDKPSSALEFVQQKLGGPSISDYEKLQAEKSDLQMKYDELLEVHRETCRQLEELRSLKVSTNKDFADGDKQKDGL
;
A
#
# COMPACT_ATOMS: atom_id res chain seq x y z
N MET A 1 -9.01 48.45 6.93
CA MET A 1 -9.98 48.12 5.85
C MET A 1 -9.27 47.82 4.54
N LYS A 2 -8.51 48.78 3.97
CA LYS A 2 -7.79 48.60 2.69
C LYS A 2 -6.87 47.38 2.61
N GLU A 3 -6.12 47.08 3.67
CA GLU A 3 -5.19 45.92 3.69
C GLU A 3 -5.93 44.57 3.69
N ARG A 4 -7.07 44.49 4.38
CA ARG A 4 -7.93 43.30 4.38
C ARG A 4 -8.52 43.03 2.99
N GLU A 5 -8.95 44.09 2.31
CA GLU A 5 -9.49 44.01 0.95
C GLU A 5 -8.41 43.64 -0.06
N ALA A 6 -7.22 44.22 0.04
CA ALA A 6 -6.07 43.86 -0.78
C ALA A 6 -5.68 42.38 -0.63
N LYS A 7 -5.72 41.83 0.60
CA LYS A 7 -5.46 40.41 0.86
C LYS A 7 -6.55 39.48 0.29
N LYS A 8 -7.81 39.90 0.32
CA LYS A 8 -8.90 39.15 -0.32
C LYS A 8 -8.74 39.14 -1.84
N GLU A 9 -8.41 40.29 -2.42
CA GLU A 9 -8.21 40.44 -3.85
C GLU A 9 -7.02 39.61 -4.36
N SER A 10 -5.90 39.62 -3.64
CA SER A 10 -4.74 38.81 -4.00
C SER A 10 -5.04 37.30 -3.94
N PHE A 11 -5.80 36.86 -2.93
CA PHE A 11 -6.23 35.46 -2.83
C PHE A 11 -7.18 35.07 -3.99
N ARG A 12 -8.10 35.97 -4.36
CA ARG A 12 -8.99 35.75 -5.51
C ARG A 12 -8.21 35.59 -6.80
N LYS A 13 -7.28 36.51 -7.08
CA LYS A 13 -6.40 36.45 -8.25
C LYS A 13 -5.57 35.18 -8.27
N TYR A 14 -5.08 34.72 -7.11
CA TYR A 14 -4.35 33.46 -7.00
C TYR A 14 -5.22 32.26 -7.40
N LEU A 15 -6.46 32.16 -6.90
CA LEU A 15 -7.38 31.07 -7.27
C LEU A 15 -7.75 31.10 -8.76
N GLU A 16 -7.87 32.30 -9.32
CA GLU A 16 -8.12 32.50 -10.75
C GLU A 16 -6.90 32.09 -11.60
N SER A 17 -5.71 32.60 -11.26
CA SER A 17 -4.47 32.31 -12.01
C SER A 17 -4.01 30.87 -11.90
N SER A 18 -4.32 30.19 -10.80
CA SER A 18 -4.04 28.76 -10.60
C SER A 18 -5.10 27.83 -11.23
N GLY A 19 -6.18 28.38 -11.80
CA GLY A 19 -7.24 27.60 -12.44
C GLY A 19 -8.21 26.91 -11.46
N VAL A 20 -8.09 27.15 -10.15
CA VAL A 20 -8.98 26.55 -9.14
C VAL A 20 -10.43 26.97 -9.38
N LEU A 21 -10.68 28.25 -9.69
CA LEU A 21 -12.04 28.73 -9.95
C LEU A 21 -12.65 28.10 -11.22
N ASP A 22 -11.85 27.93 -12.27
CA ASP A 22 -12.29 27.29 -13.51
C ASP A 22 -12.63 25.81 -13.28
N ALA A 23 -11.76 25.08 -12.57
CA ALA A 23 -12.00 23.68 -12.19
C ALA A 23 -13.29 23.53 -11.37
N LEU A 24 -13.46 24.34 -10.31
CA LEU A 24 -14.68 24.31 -9.49
C LEU A 24 -15.92 24.64 -10.31
N THR A 25 -15.84 25.63 -11.21
CA THR A 25 -16.95 26.01 -12.08
C THR A 25 -17.33 24.85 -13.00
N LYS A 26 -16.37 24.21 -13.66
CA LYS A 26 -16.61 23.06 -14.55
C LYS A 26 -17.28 21.89 -13.82
N VAL A 27 -16.85 21.60 -12.59
CA VAL A 27 -17.48 20.54 -11.77
C VAL A 27 -18.92 20.89 -11.39
N LEU A 28 -19.18 22.13 -11.01
CA LEU A 28 -20.54 22.57 -10.68
C LEU A 28 -21.45 22.60 -11.93
N VAL A 29 -20.91 22.98 -13.09
CA VAL A 29 -21.63 22.90 -14.37
C VAL A 29 -21.96 21.46 -14.70
N ALA A 30 -21.00 20.53 -14.60
CA ALA A 30 -21.26 19.11 -14.82
C ALA A 30 -22.33 18.57 -13.86
N LEU A 31 -22.29 18.95 -12.58
CA LEU A 31 -23.32 18.57 -11.60
C LEU A 31 -24.69 19.17 -11.96
N TYR A 32 -24.73 20.38 -12.50
CA TYR A 32 -25.97 21.03 -12.93
C TYR A 32 -26.56 20.37 -14.18
N GLU A 33 -25.73 20.00 -15.15
CA GLU A 33 -26.11 19.35 -16.40
C GLU A 33 -26.49 17.87 -16.23
N GLU A 34 -26.10 17.24 -15.13
CA GLU A 34 -26.44 15.85 -14.85
C GLU A 34 -27.97 15.66 -14.79
N ASN A 35 -28.52 14.85 -15.72
CA ASN A 35 -29.95 14.59 -15.86
C ASN A 35 -30.50 13.80 -14.67
N ASP A 36 -29.71 12.85 -14.16
CA ASP A 36 -30.02 12.09 -12.95
C ASP A 36 -29.12 12.60 -11.82
N LYS A 37 -29.70 13.31 -10.85
CA LYS A 37 -28.91 13.93 -9.79
C LYS A 37 -28.30 12.84 -8.91
N PRO A 38 -26.98 12.88 -8.67
CA PRO A 38 -26.35 11.90 -7.80
C PRO A 38 -26.97 11.97 -6.40
N SER A 39 -27.13 10.82 -5.76
CA SER A 39 -27.60 10.71 -4.38
C SER A 39 -26.75 11.52 -3.39
N SER A 40 -25.45 11.67 -3.70
CA SER A 40 -24.52 12.54 -2.98
C SER A 40 -23.82 13.51 -3.93
N ALA A 41 -24.26 14.78 -3.91
CA ALA A 41 -23.60 15.85 -4.65
C ALA A 41 -22.15 16.06 -4.18
N LEU A 42 -21.87 15.82 -2.90
CA LEU A 42 -20.53 15.99 -2.33
C LEU A 42 -19.56 14.94 -2.90
N GLU A 43 -19.96 13.67 -2.97
CA GLU A 43 -19.13 12.62 -3.55
C GLU A 43 -18.87 12.87 -5.04
N PHE A 44 -19.89 13.30 -5.79
CA PHE A 44 -19.72 13.66 -7.19
C PHE A 44 -18.65 14.75 -7.37
N VAL A 45 -18.70 15.81 -6.55
CA VAL A 45 -17.70 16.89 -6.60
C VAL A 45 -16.31 16.36 -6.23
N GLN A 46 -16.20 15.55 -5.18
CA GLN A 46 -14.93 14.95 -4.77
C GLN A 46 -14.32 14.11 -5.89
N GLN A 47 -15.11 13.22 -6.50
CA GLN A 47 -14.66 12.36 -7.60
C GLN A 47 -14.25 13.18 -8.83
N LYS A 48 -15.03 14.19 -9.24
CA LYS A 48 -14.70 15.03 -10.40
C LYS A 48 -13.46 15.90 -10.19
N LEU A 49 -13.11 16.21 -8.93
CA LEU A 49 -11.87 16.89 -8.56
C LEU A 49 -10.68 15.92 -8.34
N GLY A 50 -10.87 14.62 -8.55
CA GLY A 50 -9.83 13.60 -8.39
C GLY A 50 -9.61 13.14 -6.95
N GLY A 51 -10.55 13.44 -6.05
CA GLY A 51 -10.56 12.89 -4.69
C GLY A 51 -10.96 11.41 -4.69
N PRO A 52 -10.34 10.57 -3.83
CA PRO A 52 -10.73 9.18 -3.70
C PRO A 52 -12.17 9.09 -3.16
N SER A 53 -12.96 8.15 -3.68
CA SER A 53 -14.29 7.87 -3.15
C SER A 53 -14.21 7.03 -1.86
N ILE A 54 -15.32 6.95 -1.14
CA ILE A 54 -15.45 6.06 0.03
C ILE A 54 -15.18 4.60 -0.39
N SER A 55 -15.70 4.18 -1.54
CA SER A 55 -15.46 2.84 -2.08
C SER A 55 -13.99 2.58 -2.41
N ASP A 56 -13.26 3.58 -2.93
CA ASP A 56 -11.82 3.46 -3.18
C ASP A 56 -11.04 3.27 -1.88
N TYR A 57 -11.44 3.99 -0.82
CA TYR A 57 -10.84 3.85 0.50
C TYR A 57 -11.11 2.48 1.11
N GLU A 58 -12.35 2.00 1.06
CA GLU A 58 -12.73 0.67 1.55
C GLU A 58 -11.99 -0.45 0.80
N LYS A 59 -11.91 -0.34 -0.53
CA LYS A 59 -11.15 -1.28 -1.36
C LYS A 59 -9.68 -1.30 -0.97
N LEU A 60 -9.05 -0.13 -0.82
CA LEU A 60 -7.65 -0.03 -0.41
C LEU A 60 -7.43 -0.61 0.99
N GLN A 61 -8.38 -0.41 1.91
CA GLN A 61 -8.31 -0.99 3.25
C GLN A 61 -8.39 -2.52 3.23
N ALA A 62 -9.29 -3.08 2.40
CA ALA A 62 -9.39 -4.52 2.20
C ALA A 62 -8.10 -5.11 1.60
N GLU A 63 -7.57 -4.51 0.54
CA GLU A 63 -6.31 -4.94 -0.08
C GLU A 63 -5.14 -4.91 0.91
N LYS A 64 -5.06 -3.86 1.74
CA LYS A 64 -4.04 -3.77 2.79
C LYS A 64 -4.18 -4.90 3.81
N SER A 65 -5.40 -5.22 4.23
CA SER A 65 -5.68 -6.30 5.18
C SER A 65 -5.28 -7.66 4.59
N ASP A 66 -5.68 -7.93 3.34
CA ASP A 66 -5.34 -9.17 2.64
C ASP A 66 -3.83 -9.33 2.45
N LEU A 67 -3.14 -8.24 2.13
CA LEU A 67 -1.69 -8.25 1.94
C LEU A 67 -0.97 -8.50 3.28
N GLN A 68 -1.47 -7.92 4.37
CA GLN A 68 -0.93 -8.18 5.71
C GLN A 68 -1.09 -9.65 6.09
N MET A 69 -2.27 -10.24 5.86
CA MET A 69 -2.52 -11.65 6.14
C MET A 69 -1.57 -12.57 5.35
N LYS A 70 -1.40 -12.31 4.04
CA LYS A 70 -0.47 -13.08 3.19
C LYS A 70 0.97 -12.92 3.64
N TYR A 71 1.35 -11.72 4.07
CA TYR A 71 2.70 -11.46 4.58
C TYR A 71 2.97 -12.26 5.85
N ASP A 72 2.02 -12.26 6.78
CA ASP A 72 2.16 -13.00 8.05
C ASP A 72 2.21 -14.51 7.81
N GLU A 73 1.35 -15.05 6.94
CA GLU A 73 1.39 -16.47 6.54
C GLU A 73 2.73 -16.85 5.90
N LEU A 74 3.20 -16.04 4.94
CA LEU A 74 4.47 -16.28 4.26
C LEU A 74 5.66 -16.20 5.24
N LEU A 75 5.60 -15.26 6.20
CA LEU A 75 6.62 -15.11 7.22
C LEU A 75 6.71 -16.34 8.12
N GLU A 76 5.56 -16.90 8.53
CA GLU A 76 5.52 -18.13 9.32
C GLU A 76 6.05 -19.33 8.53
N VAL A 77 5.64 -19.51 7.28
CA VAL A 77 6.17 -20.56 6.39
C VAL A 77 7.68 -20.42 6.19
N HIS A 78 8.16 -19.19 6.03
CA HIS A 78 9.59 -18.92 5.88
C HIS A 78 10.37 -19.29 7.15
N ARG A 79 9.87 -18.90 8.33
CA ARG A 79 10.47 -19.26 9.63
C ARG A 79 10.58 -20.77 9.80
N GLU A 80 9.50 -21.49 9.52
CA GLU A 80 9.46 -22.95 9.65
C GLU A 80 10.41 -23.62 8.65
N THR A 81 10.44 -23.16 7.40
CA THR A 81 11.36 -23.69 6.39
C THR A 81 12.82 -23.49 6.79
N CYS A 82 13.17 -22.29 7.28
CA CYS A 82 14.52 -21.99 7.76
C CYS A 82 14.92 -22.91 8.92
N ARG A 83 14.01 -23.13 9.88
CA ARG A 83 14.21 -24.05 10.99
C ARG A 83 14.49 -25.47 10.50
N GLN A 84 13.64 -26.00 9.62
CA GLN A 84 13.81 -27.35 9.06
C GLN A 84 15.13 -27.51 8.30
N LEU A 85 15.55 -26.50 7.54
CA LEU A 85 16.84 -26.51 6.85
C LEU A 85 18.03 -26.55 7.81
N GLU A 86 17.95 -25.83 8.93
CA GLU A 86 18.99 -25.83 9.96
C GLU A 86 19.07 -27.17 10.70
N GLU A 87 17.92 -27.78 11.02
CA GLU A 87 17.82 -29.12 11.60
C GLU A 87 18.43 -30.18 10.65
N LEU A 88 18.05 -30.18 9.37
CA LEU A 88 18.59 -31.09 8.37
C LEU A 88 20.10 -30.91 8.14
N ARG A 89 20.57 -29.66 8.13
CA ARG A 89 22.01 -29.35 8.04
C ARG A 89 22.76 -29.93 9.23
N SER A 90 22.22 -29.77 10.43
CA SER A 90 22.83 -30.28 11.67
C SER A 90 22.89 -31.80 11.69
N LEU A 91 21.82 -32.49 11.26
CA LEU A 91 21.79 -33.95 11.14
C LEU A 91 22.86 -34.47 10.17
N LYS A 92 22.98 -33.89 8.97
CA LYS A 92 23.99 -34.29 7.97
C LYS A 92 25.43 -34.14 8.48
N VAL A 93 25.70 -33.12 9.30
CA VAL A 93 27.02 -32.92 9.91
C VAL A 93 27.34 -34.03 10.92
N SER A 94 26.35 -34.48 11.70
CA SER A 94 26.54 -35.61 12.62
C SER A 94 26.75 -36.93 11.87
N THR A 95 25.96 -37.21 10.82
CA THR A 95 26.09 -38.47 10.07
C THR A 95 27.45 -38.57 9.34
N ASN A 96 27.96 -37.47 8.77
CA ASN A 96 29.27 -37.47 8.11
C ASN A 96 30.44 -37.63 9.08
N LYS A 97 30.26 -37.30 10.36
CA LYS A 97 31.31 -37.44 11.39
C LYS A 97 31.48 -38.88 11.84
N ASP A 98 30.40 -39.66 11.83
CA ASP A 98 30.40 -41.09 12.18
C ASP A 98 31.01 -41.98 11.08
N PHE A 99 31.02 -41.54 9.82
CA PHE A 99 31.67 -42.27 8.71
C PHE A 99 33.17 -41.97 8.54
N ALA A 100 33.70 -40.90 9.16
CA ALA A 100 35.09 -40.48 8.99
C ALA A 100 36.07 -41.09 10.02
N ASP A 101 35.57 -41.70 11.09
CA ASP A 101 36.40 -42.27 12.18
C ASP A 101 36.60 -43.80 12.07
N GLY A 102 36.03 -44.43 11.03
CA GLY A 102 36.02 -45.89 10.87
C GLY A 102 37.22 -46.52 10.15
N ASP A 103 38.18 -45.74 9.62
CA ASP A 103 39.28 -46.27 8.80
C ASP A 103 40.67 -45.84 9.32
N LYS A 104 41.04 -46.35 10.51
CA LYS A 104 42.43 -46.37 11.00
C LYS A 104 42.72 -47.63 11.80
N GLN A 105 42.45 -48.83 11.27
CA GLN A 105 43.10 -50.03 11.82
C GLN A 105 43.13 -51.20 10.83
N LYS A 106 44.27 -51.34 10.16
CA LYS A 106 44.91 -52.51 9.53
C LYS A 106 45.92 -51.89 8.54
N ASP A 107 47.23 -52.03 8.72
CA ASP A 107 47.94 -53.30 8.66
C ASP A 107 49.13 -53.34 9.63
N GLY A 108 49.24 -54.45 10.34
CA GLY A 108 50.49 -54.89 10.93
C GLY A 108 51.10 -55.98 10.04
N LEU A 109 52.38 -55.83 9.72
CA LEU A 109 53.40 -56.88 9.84
C LEU A 109 54.80 -56.24 9.78
#